data_AF-A0A946EG13-F1
#
_entry.id   AF-A0A946EG13-F1
#
_cell.length_a   1.000
_cell.length_b   1.000
_cell.length_c   1.000
_cell.angle_alpha   90.00
_cell.angle_beta   90.00
_cell.angle_gamma   90.00
#
_symmetry.space_group_name_H-M   'P 1'
#
loop_
_entity.id
_entity.type
_entity.pdbx_description
1 polymer ?
#
loop_
_entity_poly.entity_id
_entity_poly.type
_entity_poly.pdbx_seq_one_letter_code
_entity_poly.pdbx_strand_id
1 'polypeptide(L)'
;EIFEGGTVEIERISFVGNSAFSDRRLRRVLQTKQAGFLRAIIQRDTLNSDQVEYDKQILKDFYQSKGFIDARVNDVKAELAEERDGYFITFNLREGQQFRFGKISATSDLPNVNPKEFSAASKIKENSVFAPLDVENDIVRLQYLALRKGLEFLKITPRIARDDANQLINVTFELTRGARQFVERINIEGNTGTLDRVIRRYFRTAEGDPFNPRDIGATARRIRASGLFANVDISSRDGSSSEQVIIDVAVTEKATGSLSLGGSYSSAQGFGAALEYGEKNFLGRGQSLSLALKGGTDNQVYSLRFTEPSFLYNDLSFSLNAAFRQTAQQNSLFDTTSIIFEPQLGFPVGEDGRLALRIFNKTDNITAEYTSGDVISTEATLPEVSANGVGYTYSLDTRRSGFNPATALVLQVNQDFSGIGGDTTSISTTAKLVGQTKVLKDAVTLRATLEGGVLNYSKGQSRVIDRFRMGSQVMRGFEPGGIGPREYDTANSVDDALGGEQYSAARFEADFPLGIPEEFGLSGSIFYDVGSLWGITSSDPDLLYKDSSMRQVVGAAILWATPIGPLRFNFTRALKKEQYDKEQDFEFTLSTQF
;
A
#
# COMPACT_ATOMS: atom_id res chain seq x y z
N GLU A 1 23.22 30.98 -33.45
CA GLU A 1 23.48 29.57 -33.12
C GLU A 1 23.63 29.51 -31.60
N ILE A 2 22.73 28.83 -30.91
CA ILE A 2 22.83 28.66 -29.45
C ILE A 2 23.58 27.35 -29.25
N PHE A 3 24.78 27.42 -28.69
CA PHE A 3 25.56 26.24 -28.31
C PHE A 3 25.22 25.91 -26.87
N GLU A 4 24.34 24.93 -26.66
CA GLU A 4 24.09 24.39 -25.33
C GLU A 4 25.32 23.57 -24.92
N GLY A 5 26.07 24.07 -23.92
CA GLY A 5 27.17 23.33 -23.31
C GLY A 5 26.68 22.06 -22.62
N GLY A 6 27.60 21.14 -22.32
CA GLY A 6 27.28 19.93 -21.55
C GLY A 6 26.60 20.27 -20.22
N THR A 7 25.61 19.46 -19.83
CA THR A 7 24.94 19.62 -18.55
C THR A 7 25.93 19.35 -17.43
N VAL A 8 26.07 20.30 -16.51
CA VAL A 8 26.99 20.20 -15.37
C VAL A 8 26.24 19.56 -14.21
N GLU A 9 26.80 18.46 -13.70
CA GLU A 9 26.18 17.59 -12.69
C GLU A 9 26.68 17.92 -11.27
N ILE A 10 25.98 17.44 -10.24
CA ILE A 10 26.33 17.65 -8.83
C ILE A 10 27.20 16.48 -8.35
N GLU A 11 28.51 16.71 -8.26
CA GLU A 11 29.48 15.70 -7.83
C GLU A 11 29.35 15.34 -6.35
N ARG A 12 29.10 16.35 -5.50
CA ARG A 12 29.03 16.11 -4.05
C ARG A 12 28.14 17.13 -3.35
N ILE A 13 27.47 16.61 -2.32
CA ILE A 13 26.64 17.32 -1.36
C ILE A 13 27.22 17.07 0.04
N SER A 14 27.61 18.14 0.71
CA SER A 14 28.20 18.09 2.06
C SER A 14 27.36 18.92 3.04
N PHE A 15 27.44 18.60 4.32
CA PHE A 15 26.72 19.29 5.39
C PHE A 15 27.72 19.78 6.42
N VAL A 16 27.50 21.00 6.91
CA VAL A 16 28.31 21.60 7.96
C VAL A 16 27.39 22.05 9.08
N GLY A 17 27.74 21.73 10.33
CA GLY A 17 26.97 22.11 11.52
C GLY A 17 25.96 21.07 12.00
N ASN A 18 25.92 19.87 11.38
CA ASN A 18 25.15 18.73 11.86
C ASN A 18 25.93 17.87 12.87
N SER A 19 25.27 17.47 13.95
CA SER A 19 25.82 16.65 15.04
C SER A 19 24.85 15.55 15.48
N ALA A 20 23.55 15.85 15.47
CA ALA A 20 22.49 14.92 15.84
C ALA A 20 22.21 13.86 14.75
N PHE A 21 22.49 14.20 13.49
CA PHE A 21 22.31 13.33 12.33
C PHE A 21 23.56 13.33 11.45
N SER A 22 23.90 12.17 10.89
CA SER A 22 24.99 12.07 9.94
C SER A 22 24.63 12.68 8.59
N ASP A 23 25.63 13.19 7.85
CA ASP A 23 25.49 13.72 6.49
C ASP A 23 24.72 12.76 5.59
N ARG A 24 24.99 11.48 5.78
CA ARG A 24 24.32 10.38 5.11
C ARG A 24 22.80 10.38 5.36
N ARG A 25 22.34 10.62 6.58
CA ARG A 25 20.90 10.71 6.90
C ARG A 25 20.30 11.95 6.25
N LEU A 26 21.00 13.08 6.26
CA LEU A 26 20.51 14.32 5.68
C LEU A 26 20.40 14.26 4.15
N ARG A 27 21.37 13.65 3.46
CA ARG A 27 21.28 13.38 2.01
C ARG A 27 20.08 12.52 1.59
N ARG A 28 19.60 11.66 2.49
CA ARG A 28 18.42 10.81 2.24
C ARG A 28 17.12 11.63 2.24
N VAL A 29 17.11 12.74 2.96
CA VAL A 29 15.96 13.64 3.04
C VAL A 29 15.84 14.52 1.79
N LEU A 30 16.96 14.89 1.16
CA LEU A 30 17.00 15.77 -0.01
C LEU A 30 16.38 15.14 -1.27
N GLN A 31 15.76 15.96 -2.13
CA GLN A 31 15.42 15.56 -3.48
C GLN A 31 16.61 15.64 -4.42
N THR A 32 17.48 16.65 -4.27
CA THR A 32 18.72 16.78 -5.06
C THR A 32 19.70 15.66 -4.72
N LYS A 33 20.25 15.02 -5.76
CA LYS A 33 21.08 13.81 -5.68
C LYS A 33 22.51 14.06 -6.16
N GLN A 34 23.43 13.21 -5.71
CA GLN A 34 24.83 13.24 -6.14
C GLN A 34 24.98 12.38 -7.41
N ALA A 35 25.85 12.78 -8.32
CA ALA A 35 26.24 11.95 -9.45
C ALA A 35 26.95 10.67 -8.94
N GLY A 36 26.65 9.52 -9.56
CA GLY A 36 27.14 8.21 -9.12
C GLY A 36 27.47 7.27 -10.28
N PHE A 37 27.94 6.05 -9.99
CA PHE A 37 28.34 5.06 -11.01
C PHE A 37 27.22 4.70 -12.03
N LEU A 38 25.95 4.86 -11.65
CA LEU A 38 24.78 4.65 -12.51
C LEU A 38 24.28 5.93 -13.23
N ARG A 39 25.15 6.94 -13.42
CA ARG A 39 24.87 8.23 -14.09
C ARG A 39 24.17 8.10 -15.45
N ALA A 40 24.38 7.00 -16.18
CA ALA A 40 23.73 6.76 -17.47
C ALA A 40 22.21 6.51 -17.37
N ILE A 41 21.68 6.22 -16.17
CA ILE A 41 20.28 5.82 -15.95
C ILE A 41 19.51 6.80 -15.04
N ILE A 42 20.20 7.58 -14.19
CA ILE A 42 19.57 8.45 -13.17
C ILE A 42 19.94 9.92 -13.43
N GLN A 43 19.08 10.67 -14.15
CA GLN A 43 19.26 12.11 -14.44
C GLN A 43 18.63 13.00 -13.35
N ARG A 44 19.09 12.87 -12.09
CA ARG A 44 18.65 13.71 -10.94
C ARG A 44 19.78 14.54 -10.33
N ASP A 45 20.86 14.64 -11.08
CA ASP A 45 22.17 15.20 -10.76
C ASP A 45 22.35 16.61 -11.35
N THR A 46 21.35 17.18 -12.02
CA THR A 46 21.43 18.53 -12.60
C THR A 46 21.08 19.61 -11.57
N LEU A 47 21.89 20.68 -11.52
CA LEU A 47 21.66 21.79 -10.60
C LEU A 47 20.43 22.60 -11.01
N ASN A 48 19.41 22.61 -10.15
CA ASN A 48 18.23 23.46 -10.27
C ASN A 48 18.06 24.30 -9.00
N SER A 49 18.04 25.62 -9.13
CA SER A 49 17.92 26.55 -8.00
C SER A 49 16.62 26.36 -7.21
N ASP A 50 15.52 26.06 -7.88
CA ASP A 50 14.21 25.87 -7.25
C ASP A 50 14.19 24.58 -6.42
N GLN A 51 14.91 23.54 -6.88
CA GLN A 51 15.08 22.30 -6.11
C GLN A 51 15.92 22.53 -4.86
N VAL A 52 16.99 23.34 -4.95
CA VAL A 52 17.83 23.65 -3.79
C VAL A 52 17.03 24.42 -2.72
N GLU A 53 16.19 25.38 -3.11
CA GLU A 53 15.30 26.07 -2.16
C GLU A 53 14.27 25.13 -1.54
N TYR A 54 13.69 24.23 -2.34
CA TYR A 54 12.79 23.20 -1.83
C TYR A 54 13.51 22.29 -0.81
N ASP A 55 14.72 21.85 -1.11
CA ASP A 55 15.56 21.01 -0.25
C ASP A 55 15.90 21.66 1.10
N LYS A 56 16.11 22.99 1.13
CA LYS A 56 16.27 23.74 2.40
C LYS A 56 15.03 23.58 3.29
N GLN A 57 13.84 23.66 2.70
CA GLN A 57 12.58 23.51 3.41
C GLN A 57 12.38 22.08 3.91
N ILE A 58 12.68 21.05 3.09
CA ILE A 58 12.58 19.65 3.54
C ILE A 58 13.53 19.37 4.70
N LEU A 59 14.78 19.85 4.65
CA LEU A 59 15.74 19.67 5.77
C LEU A 59 15.21 20.30 7.05
N LYS A 60 14.71 21.54 6.96
CA LYS A 60 14.08 22.22 8.10
C LYS A 60 12.93 21.40 8.67
N ASP A 61 12.02 20.92 7.83
CA ASP A 61 10.86 20.13 8.23
C ASP A 61 11.29 18.78 8.85
N PHE A 62 12.32 18.14 8.32
CA PHE A 62 12.90 16.92 8.88
C PHE A 62 13.42 17.15 10.29
N TYR A 63 14.22 18.20 10.52
CA TYR A 63 14.73 18.53 11.84
C TYR A 63 13.59 18.87 12.83
N GLN A 64 12.62 19.67 12.39
CA GLN A 64 11.45 20.02 13.20
C GLN A 64 10.61 18.80 13.57
N SER A 65 10.48 17.82 12.67
CA SER A 65 9.81 16.54 12.95
C SER A 65 10.52 15.68 14.00
N LYS A 66 11.78 16.01 14.33
CA LYS A 66 12.60 15.36 15.35
C LYS A 66 12.79 16.22 16.59
N GLY A 67 12.02 17.29 16.75
CA GLY A 67 12.03 18.15 17.92
C GLY A 67 13.05 19.28 17.89
N PHE A 68 13.76 19.47 16.78
CA PHE A 68 14.71 20.57 16.62
C PHE A 68 14.00 21.80 16.05
N ILE A 69 13.40 22.60 16.92
CA ILE A 69 12.51 23.71 16.53
C ILE A 69 13.28 24.89 15.93
N ASP A 70 14.47 25.15 16.47
CA ASP A 70 15.36 26.23 16.03
C ASP A 70 16.24 25.83 14.83
N ALA A 71 15.99 24.66 14.24
CA ALA A 71 16.74 24.18 13.11
C ALA A 71 16.56 25.11 11.90
N ARG A 72 17.67 25.56 11.33
CA ARG A 72 17.67 26.39 10.13
C ARG A 72 18.85 26.09 9.23
N VAL A 73 18.60 26.20 7.93
CA VAL A 73 19.66 26.24 6.92
C VAL A 73 20.07 27.70 6.78
N ASN A 74 21.30 28.04 7.18
CA ASN A 74 21.78 29.42 7.13
C ASN A 74 22.12 29.84 5.70
N ASP A 75 22.77 28.95 4.95
CA ASP A 75 23.21 29.20 3.58
C ASP A 75 23.46 27.88 2.85
N VAL A 76 23.39 27.91 1.51
CA VAL A 76 23.77 26.81 0.64
C VAL A 76 24.73 27.34 -0.40
N LYS A 77 25.98 26.86 -0.34
CA LYS A 77 27.02 27.24 -1.30
C LYS A 77 27.09 26.20 -2.41
N ALA A 78 26.95 26.64 -3.66
CA ALA A 78 27.22 25.83 -4.84
C ALA A 78 28.51 26.34 -5.49
N GLU A 79 29.55 25.51 -5.46
CA GLU A 79 30.86 25.82 -6.04
C GLU A 79 31.06 24.96 -7.29
N LEU A 80 31.46 25.59 -8.40
CA LEU A 80 31.81 24.87 -9.63
C LEU A 80 33.26 24.35 -9.50
N ALA A 81 33.50 23.10 -9.88
CA ALA A 81 34.83 22.51 -9.98
C ALA A 81 35.74 23.36 -10.89
N GLU A 82 37.05 23.34 -10.65
CA GLU A 82 38.02 24.11 -11.45
C GLU A 82 38.00 23.66 -12.93
N GLU A 83 37.77 22.37 -13.15
CA GLU A 83 37.61 21.71 -14.44
C GLU A 83 36.28 22.03 -15.14
N ARG A 84 35.36 22.74 -14.45
CA ARG A 84 34.01 23.12 -14.89
C ARG A 84 33.11 21.95 -15.29
N ASP A 85 33.38 20.78 -14.74
CA ASP A 85 32.70 19.52 -15.03
C ASP A 85 31.67 19.11 -13.94
N GLY A 86 31.71 19.73 -12.75
CA GLY A 86 30.74 19.42 -11.69
C GLY A 86 30.52 20.51 -10.63
N TYR A 87 29.41 20.44 -9.91
CA TYR A 87 29.08 21.31 -8.77
C TYR A 87 29.24 20.59 -7.42
N PHE A 88 29.83 21.31 -6.47
CA PHE A 88 29.90 20.95 -5.05
C PHE A 88 28.89 21.79 -4.26
N ILE A 89 27.90 21.14 -3.66
CA ILE A 89 26.89 21.81 -2.84
C ILE A 89 27.19 21.59 -1.35
N THR A 90 27.31 22.67 -0.59
CA THR A 90 27.50 22.62 0.87
C THR A 90 26.35 23.31 1.59
N PHE A 91 25.61 22.53 2.39
CA PHE A 91 24.53 23.02 3.25
C PHE A 91 25.08 23.43 4.62
N ASN A 92 25.01 24.71 4.95
CA ASN A 92 25.39 25.22 6.26
C ASN A 92 24.18 25.23 7.21
N LEU A 93 24.17 24.32 8.17
CA LEU A 93 23.06 24.06 9.07
C LEU A 93 23.34 24.58 10.48
N ARG A 94 22.28 24.95 11.19
CA ARG A 94 22.26 25.10 12.65
C ARG A 94 21.12 24.26 13.19
N GLU A 95 21.43 23.16 13.88
CA GLU A 95 20.42 22.21 14.37
C GLU A 95 19.57 22.78 15.51
N GLY A 96 20.18 23.54 16.42
CA GLY A 96 19.50 24.00 17.63
C GLY A 96 19.34 22.88 18.68
N GLN A 97 18.55 23.14 19.72
CA GLN A 97 18.29 22.16 20.78
C GLN A 97 17.07 21.31 20.46
N GLN A 98 17.06 20.06 20.95
CA GLN A 98 15.91 19.18 20.83
C GLN A 98 14.93 19.45 21.97
N PHE A 99 13.67 19.68 21.61
CA PHE A 99 12.57 19.89 22.55
C PHE A 99 11.67 18.65 22.67
N ARG A 100 11.04 18.52 23.84
CA ARG A 100 10.04 17.49 24.13
C ARG A 100 8.69 18.12 24.45
N PHE A 101 7.62 17.35 24.32
CA PHE A 101 6.31 17.79 24.80
C PHE A 101 6.33 17.92 26.32
N GLY A 102 5.91 19.08 26.81
CA GLY A 102 5.63 19.33 28.23
C GLY A 102 4.17 19.00 28.54
N LYS A 103 3.51 19.91 29.25
CA LYS A 103 2.11 19.79 29.62
C LYS A 103 1.20 19.97 28.40
N ILE A 104 0.23 19.08 28.26
CA ILE A 104 -0.80 19.15 27.23
C ILE A 104 -2.13 19.48 27.88
N SER A 105 -2.77 20.54 27.43
CA SER A 105 -4.03 20.99 28.01
C SER A 105 -4.98 21.52 26.93
N ALA A 106 -6.24 21.66 27.30
CA ALA A 106 -7.23 22.32 26.46
C ALA A 106 -7.94 23.38 27.31
N THR A 107 -8.29 24.48 26.68
CA THR A 107 -9.09 25.56 27.26
C THR A 107 -10.27 25.83 26.33
N SER A 108 -11.39 26.26 26.89
CA SER A 108 -12.61 26.52 26.10
C SER A 108 -13.24 27.81 26.55
N ASP A 109 -13.56 28.68 25.58
CA ASP A 109 -14.38 29.87 25.80
C ASP A 109 -15.88 29.57 25.63
N LEU A 110 -16.20 28.33 25.24
CA LEU A 110 -17.55 27.88 24.98
C LEU A 110 -18.12 27.12 26.19
N PRO A 111 -19.29 27.52 26.73
CA PRO A 111 -19.87 26.91 27.93
C PRO A 111 -20.37 25.48 27.67
N ASN A 112 -20.67 25.13 26.42
CA ASN A 112 -21.14 23.81 26.00
C ASN A 112 -20.00 22.85 25.60
N VAL A 113 -18.74 23.24 25.78
CA VAL A 113 -17.57 22.45 25.38
C VAL A 113 -16.71 22.15 26.61
N ASN A 114 -16.60 20.87 26.98
CA ASN A 114 -15.83 20.43 28.14
C ASN A 114 -14.34 20.26 27.76
N PRO A 115 -13.43 21.14 28.21
CA PRO A 115 -12.01 21.07 27.81
C PRO A 115 -11.32 19.78 28.27
N LYS A 116 -11.75 19.17 29.39
CA LYS A 116 -11.13 17.94 29.90
C LYS A 116 -11.28 16.78 28.92
N GLU A 117 -12.42 16.68 28.26
CA GLU A 117 -12.68 15.63 27.25
C GLU A 117 -11.77 15.79 26.04
N PHE A 118 -11.56 17.03 25.59
CA PHE A 118 -10.65 17.32 24.48
C PHE A 118 -9.20 17.04 24.88
N SER A 119 -8.77 17.43 26.09
CA SER A 119 -7.42 17.07 26.56
C SER A 119 -7.21 15.55 26.66
N ALA A 120 -8.24 14.79 27.11
CA ALA A 120 -8.16 13.33 27.22
C ALA A 120 -8.17 12.62 25.86
N ALA A 121 -8.71 13.25 24.83
CA ALA A 121 -8.69 12.71 23.48
C ALA A 121 -7.34 12.86 22.78
N SER A 122 -6.46 13.77 23.23
CA SER A 122 -5.09 13.91 22.71
C SER A 122 -4.30 12.61 22.91
N LYS A 123 -3.54 12.20 21.89
CA LYS A 123 -2.66 11.01 21.96
C LYS A 123 -1.20 11.35 22.20
N ILE A 124 -0.85 12.63 22.17
CA ILE A 124 0.51 13.07 22.47
C ILE A 124 0.82 12.73 23.93
N LYS A 125 1.98 12.10 24.15
CA LYS A 125 2.45 11.74 25.49
C LYS A 125 3.38 12.83 26.00
N GLU A 126 3.22 13.21 27.26
CA GLU A 126 4.19 14.09 27.91
C GLU A 126 5.59 13.46 27.87
N ASN A 127 6.62 14.30 27.69
CA ASN A 127 8.03 13.93 27.57
C ASN A 127 8.43 13.16 26.29
N SER A 128 7.50 12.93 25.34
CA SER A 128 7.87 12.47 24.00
C SER A 128 8.53 13.58 23.19
N VAL A 129 9.30 13.23 22.16
CA VAL A 129 9.95 14.22 21.29
C VAL A 129 8.89 15.11 20.63
N PHE A 130 9.11 16.42 20.63
CA PHE A 130 8.19 17.35 19.99
C PHE A 130 8.19 17.14 18.48
N ALA A 131 7.02 17.05 17.86
CA ALA A 131 6.88 17.07 16.41
C ALA A 131 5.65 17.91 16.04
N PRO A 132 5.78 18.91 15.15
CA PRO A 132 4.64 19.71 14.70
C PRO A 132 3.51 18.87 14.10
N LEU A 133 3.86 17.78 13.41
CA LEU A 133 2.89 16.87 12.81
C LEU A 133 2.00 16.18 13.85
N ASP A 134 2.51 15.88 15.04
CA ASP A 134 1.71 15.27 16.10
C ASP A 134 0.65 16.23 16.63
N VAL A 135 1.00 17.52 16.74
CA VAL A 135 0.05 18.59 17.10
C VAL A 135 -1.05 18.73 16.04
N GLU A 136 -0.68 18.75 14.75
CA GLU A 136 -1.66 18.80 13.66
C GLU A 136 -2.57 17.58 13.62
N ASN A 137 -2.03 16.38 13.84
CA ASN A 137 -2.81 15.14 13.90
C ASN A 137 -3.81 15.15 15.07
N ASP A 138 -3.40 15.68 16.22
CA ASP A 138 -4.30 15.82 17.35
C ASP A 138 -5.36 16.91 17.14
N ILE A 139 -5.04 18.04 16.50
CA ILE A 139 -6.07 19.02 16.11
C ILE A 139 -7.15 18.36 15.26
N VAL A 140 -6.76 17.57 14.25
CA VAL A 140 -7.70 16.81 13.41
C VAL A 140 -8.53 15.84 14.25
N ARG A 141 -7.90 15.11 15.18
CA ARG A 141 -8.60 14.20 16.11
C ARG A 141 -9.62 14.92 16.98
N LEU A 142 -9.23 16.05 17.56
CA LEU A 142 -10.10 16.87 18.40
C LEU A 142 -11.26 17.45 17.60
N GLN A 143 -11.03 17.85 16.36
CA GLN A 143 -12.07 18.35 15.48
C GLN A 143 -13.06 17.24 15.08
N TYR A 144 -12.60 16.01 14.88
CA TYR A 144 -13.48 14.85 14.71
C TYR A 144 -14.34 14.58 15.95
N LEU A 145 -13.77 14.70 17.15
CA LEU A 145 -14.53 14.59 18.40
C LEU A 145 -15.63 15.67 18.48
N ALA A 146 -15.32 16.90 18.07
CA ALA A 146 -16.28 17.99 18.01
C ALA A 146 -17.45 17.67 17.06
N LEU A 147 -17.15 17.21 15.84
CA LEU A 147 -18.16 16.82 14.85
C LEU A 147 -19.06 15.68 15.36
N ARG A 148 -18.48 14.64 15.97
CA ARG A 148 -19.26 13.53 16.56
C ARG A 148 -20.20 13.98 17.69
N LYS A 149 -19.86 15.08 18.38
CA LYS A 149 -20.68 15.68 19.44
C LYS A 149 -21.67 16.72 18.90
N GLY A 150 -21.72 16.95 17.59
CA GLY A 150 -22.57 17.99 16.99
C GLY A 150 -22.10 19.42 17.32
N LEU A 151 -20.83 19.59 17.71
CA LEU A 151 -20.24 20.89 17.99
C LEU A 151 -19.75 21.52 16.68
N GLU A 152 -20.67 22.17 15.97
CA GLU A 152 -20.37 22.90 14.74
C GLU A 152 -19.58 24.18 15.03
N PHE A 153 -18.84 24.65 14.02
CA PHE A 153 -18.05 25.90 14.07
C PHE A 153 -17.04 25.94 15.22
N LEU A 154 -16.56 24.80 15.72
CA LEU A 154 -15.49 24.78 16.72
C LEU A 154 -14.14 25.02 16.04
N LYS A 155 -13.48 26.12 16.40
CA LYS A 155 -12.12 26.42 15.97
C LYS A 155 -11.13 25.99 17.07
N ILE A 156 -10.25 25.07 16.71
CA ILE A 156 -9.21 24.54 17.60
C ILE A 156 -7.89 25.18 17.19
N THR A 157 -7.33 26.01 18.07
CA THR A 157 -6.06 26.71 17.81
C THR A 157 -5.00 26.24 18.81
N PRO A 158 -3.85 25.73 18.35
CA PRO A 158 -2.78 25.37 19.26
C PRO A 158 -2.05 26.64 19.74
N ARG A 159 -1.94 26.81 21.06
CA ARG A 159 -0.98 27.72 21.68
C ARG A 159 0.23 26.94 22.14
N ILE A 160 1.37 27.32 21.59
CA ILE A 160 2.65 26.69 21.88
C ILE A 160 3.40 27.63 22.82
N ALA A 161 3.65 27.17 24.04
CA ALA A 161 4.44 27.89 25.03
C ALA A 161 5.77 27.15 25.25
N ARG A 162 6.86 27.85 24.95
CA ARG A 162 8.21 27.31 25.03
C ARG A 162 8.79 27.49 26.43
N ASP A 163 9.37 26.42 26.97
CA ASP A 163 10.15 26.42 28.19
C ASP A 163 11.59 26.04 27.86
N ASP A 164 12.41 27.05 27.64
CA ASP A 164 13.83 26.90 27.29
C ASP A 164 14.68 26.29 28.41
N ALA A 165 14.31 26.51 29.67
CA ALA A 165 15.09 26.02 30.80
C ALA A 165 15.00 24.49 30.91
N ASN A 166 13.81 23.94 30.64
CA ASN A 166 13.56 22.50 30.71
C ASN A 166 13.55 21.80 29.34
N GLN A 167 13.77 22.54 28.25
CA GLN A 167 13.68 22.04 26.87
C GLN A 167 12.30 21.42 26.56
N LEU A 168 11.24 22.04 27.10
CA LEU A 168 9.87 21.56 26.96
C LEU A 168 9.02 22.51 26.11
N ILE A 169 8.03 21.94 25.45
CA ILE A 169 7.01 22.65 24.69
C ILE A 169 5.65 22.28 25.24
N ASN A 170 5.03 23.24 25.92
CA ASN A 170 3.68 23.10 26.42
C ASN A 170 2.71 23.46 25.28
N VAL A 171 1.71 22.61 25.07
CA VAL A 171 0.70 22.80 24.03
C VAL A 171 -0.67 22.93 24.70
N THR A 172 -1.30 24.08 24.50
CA THR A 172 -2.66 24.36 24.97
C THR A 172 -3.57 24.49 23.76
N PHE A 173 -4.55 23.59 23.62
CA PHE A 173 -5.56 23.67 22.58
C PHE A 173 -6.67 24.63 23.02
N GLU A 174 -6.70 25.82 22.42
CA GLU A 174 -7.77 26.80 22.63
C GLU A 174 -8.96 26.46 21.74
N LEU A 175 -10.09 26.16 22.38
CA LEU A 175 -11.37 25.83 21.76
C LEU A 175 -12.22 27.11 21.73
N THR A 176 -12.33 27.72 20.56
CA THR A 176 -13.05 29.00 20.35
C THR A 176 -14.17 28.84 19.34
N ARG A 177 -15.13 29.78 19.34
CA ARG A 177 -16.17 29.85 18.32
C ARG A 177 -15.59 30.35 17.01
N GLY A 178 -15.65 29.53 15.97
CA GLY A 178 -15.35 29.90 14.60
C GLY A 178 -16.44 30.76 13.98
N ALA A 179 -16.15 31.34 12.80
CA ALA A 179 -17.15 32.06 12.03
C ALA A 179 -18.27 31.10 11.62
N ARG A 180 -19.52 31.54 11.80
CA ARG A 180 -20.70 30.79 11.38
C ARG A 180 -20.90 31.00 9.88
N GLN A 181 -20.18 30.22 9.09
CA GLN A 181 -20.22 30.29 7.63
C GLN A 181 -20.74 28.97 7.07
N PHE A 182 -21.63 29.04 6.09
CA PHE A 182 -22.16 27.90 5.37
C PHE A 182 -21.65 27.88 3.94
N VAL A 183 -21.51 26.69 3.37
CA VAL A 183 -21.16 26.53 1.96
C VAL A 183 -22.37 26.95 1.12
N GLU A 184 -22.26 28.02 0.33
CA GLU A 184 -23.34 28.46 -0.55
C GLU A 184 -23.38 27.61 -1.82
N ARG A 185 -22.23 27.44 -2.47
CA ARG A 185 -22.09 26.67 -3.72
C ARG A 185 -20.68 26.13 -3.87
N ILE A 186 -20.54 25.00 -4.55
CA ILE A 186 -19.25 24.45 -4.98
C ILE A 186 -19.14 24.60 -6.50
N ASN A 187 -18.19 25.42 -6.94
CA ASN A 187 -17.83 25.60 -8.34
C ASN A 187 -16.69 24.67 -8.70
N ILE A 188 -16.83 23.93 -9.79
CA ILE A 188 -15.80 23.04 -10.28
C ILE A 188 -15.50 23.44 -11.73
N GLU A 189 -14.22 23.68 -12.00
CA GLU A 189 -13.72 24.16 -13.28
C GLU A 189 -12.50 23.35 -13.73
N GLY A 190 -12.32 23.23 -15.05
CA GLY A 190 -11.21 22.50 -15.66
C GLY A 190 -11.42 21.00 -15.85
N ASN A 191 -12.59 20.48 -15.46
CA ASN A 191 -13.01 19.09 -15.67
C ASN A 191 -13.69 18.89 -17.04
N THR A 192 -12.93 19.02 -18.14
CA THR A 192 -13.48 18.94 -19.50
C THR A 192 -13.88 17.53 -19.92
N GLY A 193 -13.09 16.52 -19.56
CA GLY A 193 -13.38 15.11 -19.84
C GLY A 193 -14.10 14.40 -18.71
N THR A 194 -13.94 14.86 -17.47
CA THR A 194 -14.45 14.25 -16.25
C THR A 194 -15.76 14.89 -15.81
N LEU A 195 -16.76 14.07 -15.49
CA LEU A 195 -18.02 14.56 -14.95
C LEU A 195 -17.81 15.24 -13.60
N ASP A 196 -18.43 16.39 -13.41
CA ASP A 196 -18.38 17.19 -12.18
C ASP A 196 -18.70 16.36 -10.91
N ARG A 197 -19.66 15.43 -11.00
CA ARG A 197 -20.02 14.51 -9.91
C ARG A 197 -18.85 13.67 -9.36
N VAL A 198 -17.85 13.37 -10.20
CA VAL A 198 -16.66 12.60 -9.83
C VAL A 198 -15.78 13.40 -8.87
N ILE A 199 -15.77 14.72 -9.01
CA ILE A 199 -15.08 15.64 -8.10
C ILE A 199 -15.94 15.87 -6.87
N ARG A 200 -17.25 16.10 -7.04
CA ARG A 200 -18.18 16.33 -5.91
C ARG A 200 -18.22 15.20 -4.90
N ARG A 201 -18.11 13.93 -5.31
CA ARG A 201 -18.10 12.79 -4.37
C ARG A 201 -16.94 12.81 -3.36
N TYR A 202 -15.88 13.58 -3.62
CA TYR A 202 -14.77 13.72 -2.67
C TYR A 202 -15.04 14.80 -1.61
N PHE A 203 -16.13 15.56 -1.69
CA PHE A 203 -16.54 16.47 -0.64
C PHE A 203 -17.28 15.70 0.46
N ARG A 204 -17.01 16.02 1.73
CA ARG A 204 -17.86 15.57 2.86
C ARG A 204 -18.96 16.56 3.18
N THR A 205 -18.75 17.83 2.84
CA THR A 205 -19.73 18.92 2.96
C THR A 205 -20.49 19.09 1.65
N ALA A 206 -21.81 19.18 1.74
CA ALA A 206 -22.68 19.59 0.66
C ALA A 206 -22.92 21.12 0.67
N GLU A 207 -23.54 21.61 -0.39
CA GLU A 207 -24.06 22.98 -0.44
C GLU A 207 -25.16 23.13 0.63
N GLY A 208 -25.01 24.12 1.50
CA GLY A 208 -25.83 24.35 2.70
C GLY A 208 -25.19 23.89 4.00
N ASP A 209 -24.12 23.07 3.96
CA ASP A 209 -23.47 22.57 5.18
C ASP A 209 -22.56 23.61 5.84
N PRO A 210 -22.27 23.48 7.15
CA PRO A 210 -21.25 24.27 7.84
C PRO A 210 -19.88 24.21 7.14
N PHE A 211 -19.29 25.38 6.90
CA PHE A 211 -17.97 25.50 6.31
C PHE A 211 -16.87 25.07 7.30
N ASN A 212 -16.05 24.11 6.88
CA ASN A 212 -14.86 23.68 7.63
C ASN A 212 -13.61 23.80 6.76
N PRO A 213 -12.75 24.83 6.98
CA PRO A 213 -11.53 25.03 6.19
C PRO A 213 -10.60 23.81 6.14
N ARG A 214 -10.52 23.03 7.23
CA ARG A 214 -9.66 21.86 7.30
C ARG A 214 -10.21 20.69 6.47
N ASP A 215 -11.53 20.53 6.37
CA ASP A 215 -12.13 19.52 5.49
C ASP A 215 -11.89 19.87 4.02
N ILE A 216 -11.92 21.14 3.65
CA ILE A 216 -11.61 21.59 2.27
C ILE A 216 -10.17 21.22 1.88
N GLY A 217 -9.19 21.47 2.75
CA GLY A 217 -7.81 21.02 2.53
C GLY A 217 -7.68 19.48 2.46
N ALA A 218 -8.48 18.74 3.24
CA ALA A 218 -8.54 17.28 3.16
C ALA A 218 -9.20 16.80 1.85
N THR A 219 -10.20 17.50 1.34
CA THR A 219 -10.86 17.24 0.06
C THR A 219 -9.87 17.40 -1.09
N ALA A 220 -9.06 18.46 -1.11
CA ALA A 220 -8.01 18.62 -2.11
C ALA A 220 -7.05 17.43 -2.13
N ARG A 221 -6.66 16.91 -0.96
CA ARG A 221 -5.82 15.70 -0.86
C ARG A 221 -6.53 14.45 -1.38
N ARG A 222 -7.82 14.27 -1.09
CA ARG A 222 -8.62 13.14 -1.60
C ARG A 222 -8.76 13.18 -3.12
N ILE A 223 -9.02 14.35 -3.70
CA ILE A 223 -9.11 14.54 -5.15
C ILE A 223 -7.74 14.27 -5.79
N ARG A 224 -6.62 14.75 -5.22
CA ARG A 224 -5.27 14.40 -5.73
C ARG A 224 -4.98 12.90 -5.62
N ALA A 225 -5.35 12.27 -4.49
CA ALA A 225 -5.16 10.85 -4.26
C ALA A 225 -5.98 9.96 -5.23
N SER A 226 -7.04 10.50 -5.84
CA SER A 226 -7.77 9.80 -6.91
C SER A 226 -6.90 9.47 -8.13
N GLY A 227 -5.82 10.22 -8.33
CA GLY A 227 -4.95 10.07 -9.49
C GLY A 227 -5.58 10.47 -10.81
N LEU A 228 -6.71 11.20 -10.82
CA LEU A 228 -7.40 11.66 -12.03
C LEU A 228 -6.88 13.02 -12.54
N PHE A 229 -6.28 13.81 -11.67
CA PHE A 229 -5.87 15.20 -11.94
C PHE A 229 -4.37 15.37 -11.70
N ALA A 230 -3.72 16.21 -12.51
CA ALA A 230 -2.33 16.63 -12.30
C ALA A 230 -2.24 17.72 -11.21
N ASN A 231 -3.14 18.69 -11.27
CA ASN A 231 -3.23 19.77 -10.29
C ASN A 231 -4.66 19.90 -9.74
N VAL A 232 -4.77 20.24 -8.46
CA VAL A 232 -6.02 20.46 -7.75
C VAL A 232 -5.80 21.63 -6.81
N ASP A 233 -6.38 22.76 -7.17
CA ASP A 233 -6.43 23.96 -6.35
C ASP A 233 -7.86 24.17 -5.85
N ILE A 234 -8.00 24.44 -4.56
CA ILE A 234 -9.30 24.72 -3.94
C ILE A 234 -9.15 25.99 -3.13
N SER A 235 -9.94 26.98 -3.50
CA SER A 235 -10.01 28.26 -2.81
C SER A 235 -11.44 28.52 -2.31
N SER A 236 -11.55 29.37 -1.31
CA SER A 236 -12.82 29.83 -0.77
C SER A 236 -12.91 31.33 -0.94
N ARG A 237 -14.07 31.82 -1.40
CA ARG A 237 -14.38 33.23 -1.54
C ARG A 237 -15.65 33.58 -0.79
N ASP A 238 -15.80 34.84 -0.42
CA ASP A 238 -17.02 35.33 0.21
C ASP A 238 -18.22 35.13 -0.72
N GLY A 239 -19.32 34.65 -0.14
CA GLY A 239 -20.57 34.41 -0.83
C GLY A 239 -21.45 35.65 -0.90
N SER A 240 -22.73 35.42 -1.15
CA SER A 240 -23.77 36.45 -1.24
C SER A 240 -24.02 37.17 0.10
N SER A 241 -23.65 36.56 1.23
CA SER A 241 -23.72 37.13 2.57
C SER A 241 -22.47 36.81 3.40
N SER A 242 -22.25 37.52 4.52
CA SER A 242 -21.10 37.28 5.41
C SER A 242 -21.12 35.92 6.11
N GLU A 243 -22.28 35.25 6.15
CA GLU A 243 -22.43 33.88 6.67
C GLU A 243 -22.32 32.82 5.55
N GLN A 244 -21.94 33.20 4.33
CA GLN A 244 -21.87 32.30 3.19
C GLN A 244 -20.50 32.33 2.52
N VAL A 245 -20.05 31.17 2.08
CA VAL A 245 -18.76 30.98 1.40
C VAL A 245 -18.99 30.14 0.15
N ILE A 246 -18.42 30.58 -0.96
CA ILE A 246 -18.38 29.82 -2.21
C ILE A 246 -17.02 29.11 -2.29
N ILE A 247 -17.04 27.83 -2.66
CA ILE A 247 -15.83 27.03 -2.83
C ILE A 247 -15.55 26.91 -4.32
N ASP A 248 -14.40 27.41 -4.77
CA ASP A 248 -13.93 27.31 -6.14
C ASP A 248 -12.87 26.22 -6.26
N VAL A 249 -13.12 25.23 -7.10
CA VAL A 249 -12.28 24.05 -7.33
C VAL A 249 -11.76 24.11 -8.77
N ALA A 250 -10.48 24.42 -8.93
CA ALA A 250 -9.81 24.41 -10.22
C ALA A 250 -8.98 23.12 -10.35
N VAL A 251 -9.30 22.30 -11.34
CA VAL A 251 -8.57 21.06 -11.62
C VAL A 251 -7.92 21.09 -12.99
N THR A 252 -6.80 20.39 -13.12
CA THR A 252 -6.17 20.10 -14.41
C THR A 252 -6.17 18.60 -14.61
N GLU A 253 -6.94 18.12 -15.58
CA GLU A 253 -7.00 16.69 -15.92
C GLU A 253 -5.67 16.19 -16.45
N LYS A 254 -5.40 14.89 -16.23
CA LYS A 254 -4.26 14.20 -16.82
C LYS A 254 -4.70 12.93 -17.52
N ALA A 255 -3.83 12.39 -18.38
CA ALA A 255 -4.02 11.08 -18.95
C ALA A 255 -4.13 10.02 -17.84
N THR A 256 -5.24 9.30 -17.84
CA THR A 256 -5.60 8.28 -16.84
C THR A 256 -5.56 6.87 -17.41
N GLY A 257 -5.61 6.76 -18.73
CA GLY A 257 -5.39 5.54 -19.50
C GLY A 257 -3.92 5.14 -19.56
N SER A 258 -3.68 3.84 -19.56
CA SER A 258 -2.38 3.21 -19.71
C SER A 258 -2.51 1.98 -20.60
N LEU A 259 -1.54 1.79 -21.49
CA LEU A 259 -1.41 0.62 -22.33
C LEU A 259 -0.04 0.02 -22.05
N SER A 260 -0.01 -1.22 -21.55
CA SER A 260 1.21 -1.95 -21.25
C SER A 260 1.34 -3.12 -22.21
N LEU A 261 2.50 -3.21 -22.86
CA LEU A 261 2.90 -4.30 -23.74
C LEU A 261 4.12 -4.95 -23.11
N GLY A 262 4.00 -6.21 -22.72
CA GLY A 262 5.07 -6.97 -22.08
C GLY A 262 5.38 -8.24 -22.86
N GLY A 263 6.66 -8.54 -23.01
CA GLY A 263 7.14 -9.85 -23.42
C GLY A 263 7.90 -10.48 -22.26
N SER A 264 7.69 -11.77 -22.00
CA SER A 264 8.44 -12.53 -21.03
C SER A 264 9.01 -13.78 -21.68
N TYR A 265 10.18 -14.20 -21.25
CA TYR A 265 10.75 -15.49 -21.63
C TYR A 265 11.24 -16.18 -20.37
N SER A 266 10.86 -17.44 -20.19
CA SER A 266 11.44 -18.29 -19.16
C SER A 266 11.75 -19.67 -19.73
N SER A 267 12.76 -20.33 -19.17
CA SER A 267 13.12 -21.70 -19.57
C SER A 267 12.04 -22.73 -19.24
N ALA A 268 11.14 -22.41 -18.30
CA ALA A 268 10.06 -23.30 -17.86
C ALA A 268 8.71 -23.08 -18.58
N GLN A 269 8.43 -21.86 -19.07
CA GLN A 269 7.11 -21.47 -19.63
C GLN A 269 7.20 -20.92 -21.07
N GLY A 270 8.40 -20.91 -21.65
CA GLY A 270 8.65 -20.40 -23.00
C GLY A 270 8.44 -18.89 -23.14
N PHE A 271 8.05 -18.48 -24.35
CA PHE A 271 7.75 -17.08 -24.68
C PHE A 271 6.31 -16.74 -24.28
N GLY A 272 6.15 -15.60 -23.62
CA GLY A 272 4.87 -15.02 -23.24
C GLY A 272 4.75 -13.59 -23.72
N ALA A 273 3.54 -13.20 -24.09
CA ALA A 273 3.15 -11.84 -24.40
C ALA A 273 1.99 -11.41 -23.50
N ALA A 274 1.99 -10.16 -23.09
CA ALA A 274 0.95 -9.54 -22.29
C ALA A 274 0.58 -8.19 -22.89
N LEU A 275 -0.72 -8.00 -23.10
CA LEU A 275 -1.34 -6.73 -23.42
C LEU A 275 -2.29 -6.37 -22.29
N GLU A 276 -2.03 -5.26 -21.62
CA GLU A 276 -2.87 -4.76 -20.54
C GLU A 276 -3.30 -3.33 -20.85
N TYR A 277 -4.61 -3.10 -20.84
CA TYR A 277 -5.20 -1.77 -20.95
C TYR A 277 -5.88 -1.43 -19.63
N GLY A 278 -5.48 -0.32 -19.02
CA GLY A 278 -6.06 0.17 -17.78
C GLY A 278 -6.50 1.61 -17.93
N GLU A 279 -7.75 1.91 -17.60
CA GLU A 279 -8.33 3.25 -17.59
C GLU A 279 -8.92 3.52 -16.21
N LYS A 280 -8.51 4.61 -15.55
CA LYS A 280 -9.01 5.00 -14.21
C LYS A 280 -10.20 5.96 -14.26
N ASN A 281 -10.45 6.57 -15.41
CA ASN A 281 -11.54 7.52 -15.64
C ASN A 281 -12.39 7.15 -16.85
N PHE A 282 -12.85 5.90 -16.91
CA PHE A 282 -13.56 5.38 -18.07
C PHE A 282 -14.77 6.26 -18.41
N LEU A 283 -14.79 6.80 -19.63
CA LEU A 283 -15.80 7.74 -20.14
C LEU A 283 -16.00 9.00 -19.26
N GLY A 284 -14.98 9.42 -18.51
CA GLY A 284 -15.06 10.57 -17.62
C GLY A 284 -15.86 10.34 -16.34
N ARG A 285 -16.20 9.08 -16.00
CA ARG A 285 -17.11 8.75 -14.89
C ARG A 285 -16.41 8.42 -13.58
N GLY A 286 -15.07 8.51 -13.53
CA GLY A 286 -14.28 8.09 -12.38
C GLY A 286 -14.41 6.59 -12.09
N GLN A 287 -14.74 5.81 -13.12
CA GLN A 287 -14.84 4.35 -13.14
C GLN A 287 -13.51 3.77 -13.63
N SER A 288 -13.04 2.69 -13.01
CA SER A 288 -11.85 2.00 -13.49
C SER A 288 -12.22 0.80 -14.34
N LEU A 289 -11.64 0.70 -15.53
CA LEU A 289 -11.71 -0.45 -16.42
C LEU A 289 -10.29 -1.01 -16.58
N SER A 290 -10.14 -2.33 -16.44
CA SER A 290 -8.87 -3.02 -16.71
C SER A 290 -9.14 -4.25 -17.54
N LEU A 291 -8.47 -4.32 -18.69
CA LEU A 291 -8.49 -5.46 -19.60
C LEU A 291 -7.07 -6.03 -19.63
N ALA A 292 -6.92 -7.31 -19.37
CA ALA A 292 -5.64 -7.99 -19.49
C ALA A 292 -5.81 -9.20 -20.41
N LEU A 293 -4.96 -9.26 -21.43
CA LEU A 293 -4.83 -10.36 -22.36
C LEU A 293 -3.37 -10.84 -22.27
N LYS A 294 -3.16 -11.99 -21.64
CA LYS A 294 -1.86 -12.63 -21.54
C LYS A 294 -1.93 -13.94 -22.29
N GLY A 295 -0.98 -14.16 -23.17
CA GLY A 295 -0.84 -15.40 -23.93
C GLY A 295 0.62 -15.79 -23.99
N GLY A 296 0.94 -16.99 -23.53
CA GLY A 296 2.21 -17.65 -23.77
C GLY A 296 1.97 -19.03 -24.37
N THR A 297 3.05 -19.76 -24.63
CA THR A 297 2.99 -21.13 -25.15
C THR A 297 2.06 -22.02 -24.32
N ASP A 298 2.10 -21.86 -22.99
CA ASP A 298 1.41 -22.75 -22.06
C ASP A 298 0.31 -22.08 -21.22
N ASN A 299 0.31 -20.73 -21.13
CA ASN A 299 -0.58 -20.00 -20.22
C ASN A 299 -1.37 -18.91 -20.94
N GLN A 300 -2.69 -18.91 -20.77
CA GLN A 300 -3.59 -17.90 -21.31
C GLN A 300 -4.43 -17.29 -20.20
N VAL A 301 -4.47 -15.96 -20.13
CA VAL A 301 -5.27 -15.23 -19.16
C VAL A 301 -5.98 -14.10 -19.89
N TYR A 302 -7.31 -14.16 -19.88
CA TYR A 302 -8.17 -13.06 -20.30
C TYR A 302 -8.93 -12.58 -19.08
N SER A 303 -8.79 -11.32 -18.71
CA SER A 303 -9.54 -10.78 -17.57
C SER A 303 -10.06 -9.38 -17.83
N LEU A 304 -11.28 -9.13 -17.39
CA LEU A 304 -11.93 -7.85 -17.33
C LEU A 304 -12.23 -7.53 -15.88
N ARG A 305 -11.77 -6.36 -15.42
CA ARG A 305 -12.12 -5.79 -14.13
C ARG A 305 -12.75 -4.43 -14.35
N PHE A 306 -13.94 -4.24 -13.83
CA PHE A 306 -14.63 -2.95 -13.83
C PHE A 306 -14.97 -2.57 -12.40
N THR A 307 -14.73 -1.32 -12.01
CA THR A 307 -15.12 -0.80 -10.70
C THR A 307 -15.74 0.58 -10.86
N GLU A 308 -16.95 0.74 -10.32
CA GLU A 308 -17.62 2.01 -10.07
C GLU A 308 -17.53 2.30 -8.57
N PRO A 309 -16.67 3.23 -8.11
CA PRO A 309 -16.49 3.52 -6.70
C PRO A 309 -17.70 4.16 -6.00
N SER A 310 -18.63 4.76 -6.75
CA SER A 310 -19.78 5.51 -6.21
C SER A 310 -21.08 5.15 -6.91
N PHE A 311 -21.38 3.86 -6.90
CA PHE A 311 -22.61 3.27 -7.42
C PHE A 311 -23.84 3.86 -6.73
N LEU A 312 -24.84 4.23 -7.52
CA LEU A 312 -26.08 4.87 -7.05
C LEU A 312 -25.85 6.14 -6.20
N TYR A 313 -24.77 6.88 -6.45
CA TYR A 313 -24.46 8.17 -5.79
C TYR A 313 -24.16 8.07 -4.28
N ASN A 314 -23.89 6.88 -3.77
CA ASN A 314 -23.51 6.66 -2.37
C ASN A 314 -22.02 6.27 -2.28
N ASP A 315 -21.46 6.20 -1.07
CA ASP A 315 -20.18 5.51 -0.80
C ASP A 315 -20.37 3.97 -0.90
N LEU A 316 -20.91 3.53 -2.03
CA LEU A 316 -21.18 2.16 -2.40
C LEU A 316 -20.40 1.88 -3.67
N SER A 317 -19.39 1.03 -3.59
CA SER A 317 -18.64 0.57 -4.74
C SER A 317 -19.33 -0.64 -5.37
N PHE A 318 -19.42 -0.66 -6.69
CA PHE A 318 -19.76 -1.85 -7.47
C PHE A 318 -18.51 -2.28 -8.24
N SER A 319 -18.15 -3.56 -8.15
CA SER A 319 -17.06 -4.14 -8.93
C SER A 319 -17.54 -5.38 -9.67
N LEU A 320 -17.00 -5.59 -10.86
CA LEU A 320 -17.20 -6.77 -11.66
C LEU A 320 -15.83 -7.33 -12.04
N ASN A 321 -15.61 -8.59 -11.69
CA ASN A 321 -14.42 -9.33 -12.08
C ASN A 321 -14.85 -10.53 -12.95
N ALA A 322 -14.40 -10.56 -14.19
CA ALA A 322 -14.60 -11.67 -15.10
C ALA A 322 -13.24 -12.14 -15.61
N ALA A 323 -12.97 -13.45 -15.52
CA ALA A 323 -11.69 -13.99 -15.96
C ALA A 323 -11.85 -15.38 -16.59
N PHE A 324 -11.10 -15.61 -17.66
CA PHE A 324 -10.79 -16.91 -18.21
C PHE A 324 -9.31 -17.16 -18.01
N ARG A 325 -8.94 -18.31 -17.45
CA ARG A 325 -7.55 -18.72 -17.25
C ARG A 325 -7.39 -20.14 -17.73
N GLN A 326 -6.38 -20.35 -18.55
CA GLN A 326 -5.90 -21.66 -18.92
C GLN A 326 -4.42 -21.73 -18.60
N THR A 327 -4.00 -22.82 -17.97
CA THR A 327 -2.60 -23.06 -17.65
C THR A 327 -2.25 -24.48 -18.04
N ALA A 328 -1.12 -24.64 -18.71
CA ALA A 328 -0.52 -25.94 -19.00
C ALA A 328 0.70 -26.13 -18.13
N GLN A 329 0.71 -27.23 -17.37
CA GLN A 329 1.79 -27.63 -16.45
C GLN A 329 2.41 -26.51 -15.59
N GLN A 330 1.60 -25.58 -15.05
CA GLN A 330 2.14 -24.47 -14.26
C GLN A 330 2.55 -24.91 -12.85
N ASN A 331 3.77 -25.45 -12.74
CA ASN A 331 4.31 -26.08 -11.52
C ASN A 331 3.43 -27.25 -11.04
N SER A 332 2.90 -28.03 -11.98
CA SER A 332 2.07 -29.21 -11.77
C SER A 332 2.09 -30.14 -12.98
N LEU A 333 1.71 -31.40 -12.80
CA LEU A 333 1.59 -32.40 -13.87
C LEU A 333 0.18 -32.45 -14.50
N PHE A 334 -0.57 -31.36 -14.40
CA PHE A 334 -1.91 -31.23 -14.95
C PHE A 334 -2.15 -29.82 -15.47
N ASP A 335 -3.12 -29.73 -16.38
CA ASP A 335 -3.59 -28.51 -16.98
C ASP A 335 -4.89 -28.07 -16.31
N THR A 336 -5.12 -26.76 -16.25
CA THR A 336 -6.35 -26.21 -15.67
C THR A 336 -7.00 -25.22 -16.60
N THR A 337 -8.33 -25.25 -16.60
CA THR A 337 -9.17 -24.24 -17.23
C THR A 337 -10.15 -23.71 -16.20
N SER A 338 -10.13 -22.42 -15.95
CA SER A 338 -10.97 -21.74 -14.96
C SER A 338 -11.71 -20.56 -15.59
N ILE A 339 -13.02 -20.50 -15.35
CA ILE A 339 -13.89 -19.36 -15.68
C ILE A 339 -14.40 -18.77 -14.36
N ILE A 340 -14.25 -17.46 -14.19
CA ILE A 340 -14.65 -16.74 -12.99
C ILE A 340 -15.54 -15.57 -13.39
N PHE A 341 -16.69 -15.44 -12.73
CA PHE A 341 -17.56 -14.29 -12.80
C PHE A 341 -17.99 -13.87 -11.40
N GLU A 342 -17.60 -12.67 -10.98
CA GLU A 342 -17.74 -12.19 -9.62
C GLU A 342 -18.16 -10.71 -9.58
N PRO A 343 -19.47 -10.42 -9.51
CA PRO A 343 -19.96 -9.11 -9.10
C PRO A 343 -19.83 -8.92 -7.57
N GLN A 344 -19.47 -7.71 -7.18
CA GLN A 344 -19.21 -7.33 -5.79
C GLN A 344 -19.78 -5.95 -5.47
N LEU A 345 -20.36 -5.80 -4.28
CA LEU A 345 -20.80 -4.53 -3.72
C LEU A 345 -20.01 -4.25 -2.43
N GLY A 346 -19.37 -3.08 -2.32
CA GLY A 346 -18.56 -2.72 -1.16
C GLY A 346 -18.92 -1.37 -0.57
N PHE A 347 -19.06 -1.28 0.75
CA PHE A 347 -19.46 -0.08 1.46
C PHE A 347 -18.67 0.09 2.77
N PRO A 348 -18.48 1.33 3.25
CA PRO A 348 -17.87 1.58 4.55
C PRO A 348 -18.79 1.10 5.67
N VAL A 349 -18.20 0.49 6.69
CA VAL A 349 -18.87 0.16 7.97
C VAL A 349 -18.30 0.97 9.13
N GLY A 350 -17.26 1.76 8.86
CA GLY A 350 -16.63 2.71 9.77
C GLY A 350 -15.59 3.54 9.02
N GLU A 351 -14.82 4.36 9.74
CA GLU A 351 -13.80 5.24 9.12
C GLU A 351 -12.67 4.45 8.44
N ASP A 352 -12.23 3.36 9.08
CA ASP A 352 -11.16 2.49 8.57
C ASP A 352 -11.70 1.16 8.02
N GLY A 353 -12.97 0.85 8.27
CA GLY A 353 -13.60 -0.43 7.97
C GLY A 353 -14.44 -0.39 6.69
N ARG A 354 -14.23 -1.35 5.77
CA ARG A 354 -15.13 -1.62 4.63
C ARG A 354 -15.54 -3.08 4.60
N LEU A 355 -16.81 -3.31 4.31
CA LEU A 355 -17.37 -4.62 4.02
C LEU A 355 -17.69 -4.70 2.53
N ALA A 356 -17.34 -5.82 1.91
CA ALA A 356 -17.64 -6.07 0.51
C ALA A 356 -18.28 -7.43 0.35
N LEU A 357 -19.48 -7.47 -0.23
CA LEU A 357 -20.27 -8.65 -0.49
C LEU A 357 -20.09 -9.05 -1.94
N ARG A 358 -19.84 -10.33 -2.21
CA ARG A 358 -19.68 -10.87 -3.56
C ARG A 358 -20.62 -12.03 -3.80
N ILE A 359 -21.06 -12.15 -5.04
CA ILE A 359 -21.61 -13.38 -5.59
C ILE A 359 -20.56 -13.89 -6.57
N PHE A 360 -20.26 -15.18 -6.54
CA PHE A 360 -19.29 -15.75 -7.46
C PHE A 360 -19.86 -16.97 -8.16
N ASN A 361 -19.52 -17.08 -9.44
CA ASN A 361 -19.57 -18.30 -10.22
C ASN A 361 -18.13 -18.60 -10.63
N LYS A 362 -17.64 -19.76 -10.21
CA LYS A 362 -16.34 -20.29 -10.59
C LYS A 362 -16.57 -21.66 -11.19
N THR A 363 -15.99 -21.90 -12.36
CA THR A 363 -16.08 -23.16 -13.06
C THR A 363 -14.69 -23.61 -13.39
N ASP A 364 -14.33 -24.83 -12.99
CA ASP A 364 -12.98 -25.34 -13.17
C ASP A 364 -12.95 -26.76 -13.73
N ASN A 365 -12.06 -26.96 -14.69
CA ASN A 365 -11.72 -28.26 -15.26
C ASN A 365 -10.23 -28.57 -15.07
N ILE A 366 -9.91 -29.84 -14.83
CA ILE A 366 -8.55 -30.36 -14.74
C ILE A 366 -8.38 -31.39 -15.85
N THR A 367 -7.27 -31.31 -16.58
CA THR A 367 -6.88 -32.35 -17.54
C THR A 367 -5.49 -32.86 -17.18
N ALA A 368 -5.35 -34.17 -16.98
CA ALA A 368 -4.07 -34.81 -16.72
C ALA A 368 -3.66 -35.65 -17.94
N GLU A 369 -2.81 -35.11 -18.81
CA GLU A 369 -2.24 -35.84 -19.96
C GLU A 369 -0.89 -36.50 -19.64
N TYR A 370 -0.43 -36.38 -18.39
CA TYR A 370 0.90 -36.76 -17.92
C TYR A 370 0.83 -37.83 -16.83
N THR A 371 1.93 -38.57 -16.63
CA THR A 371 2.07 -39.52 -15.51
C THR A 371 1.99 -38.75 -14.20
N SER A 372 0.82 -38.77 -13.58
CA SER A 372 0.52 -38.16 -12.29
C SER A 372 0.06 -39.24 -11.33
N GLY A 373 0.09 -38.92 -10.05
CA GLY A 373 -0.40 -39.76 -8.97
C GLY A 373 -1.89 -40.06 -9.06
N ASP A 374 -2.32 -41.06 -8.30
CA ASP A 374 -3.70 -41.55 -8.25
C ASP A 374 -4.68 -40.45 -7.83
N VAL A 375 -4.27 -39.52 -6.96
CA VAL A 375 -5.12 -38.41 -6.52
C VAL A 375 -5.43 -37.45 -7.68
N ILE A 376 -4.41 -36.97 -8.38
CA ILE A 376 -4.58 -35.99 -9.47
C ILE A 376 -5.26 -36.64 -10.66
N SER A 377 -4.87 -37.86 -11.02
CA SER A 377 -5.47 -38.58 -12.14
C SER A 377 -6.96 -38.87 -11.90
N THR A 378 -7.36 -39.23 -10.68
CA THR A 378 -8.77 -39.39 -10.30
C THR A 378 -9.52 -38.07 -10.40
N GLU A 379 -8.96 -36.98 -9.87
CA GLU A 379 -9.58 -35.65 -9.96
C GLU A 379 -9.76 -35.17 -11.41
N ALA A 380 -8.84 -35.52 -12.31
CA ALA A 380 -8.90 -35.18 -13.74
C ALA A 380 -9.95 -36.01 -14.53
N THR A 381 -10.47 -37.11 -13.98
CA THR A 381 -11.60 -37.83 -14.60
C THR A 381 -12.95 -37.15 -14.37
N LEU A 382 -13.02 -36.23 -13.41
CA LEU A 382 -14.24 -35.48 -13.13
C LEU A 382 -14.53 -34.53 -14.29
N PRO A 383 -15.81 -34.36 -14.68
CA PRO A 383 -16.17 -33.31 -15.61
C PRO A 383 -15.91 -31.93 -14.98
N GLU A 384 -16.09 -30.89 -15.77
CA GLU A 384 -16.10 -29.51 -15.32
C GLU A 384 -16.95 -29.34 -14.04
N VAL A 385 -16.36 -28.79 -12.98
CA VAL A 385 -16.99 -28.62 -11.67
C VAL A 385 -17.26 -27.14 -11.44
N SER A 386 -18.50 -26.83 -11.07
CA SER A 386 -18.95 -25.48 -10.73
C SER A 386 -19.01 -25.26 -9.22
N ALA A 387 -18.44 -24.14 -8.78
CA ALA A 387 -18.55 -23.59 -7.44
C ALA A 387 -19.27 -22.24 -7.52
N ASN A 388 -20.52 -22.25 -7.09
CA ASN A 388 -21.41 -21.09 -7.09
C ASN A 388 -21.74 -20.70 -5.65
N GLY A 389 -21.65 -19.41 -5.34
CA GLY A 389 -21.76 -19.00 -3.95
C GLY A 389 -21.83 -17.52 -3.69
N VAL A 390 -21.83 -17.22 -2.40
CA VAL A 390 -21.76 -15.87 -1.86
C VAL A 390 -20.57 -15.77 -0.92
N GLY A 391 -19.99 -14.60 -0.84
CA GLY A 391 -18.88 -14.35 0.05
C GLY A 391 -18.88 -12.92 0.56
N TYR A 392 -18.06 -12.70 1.56
CA TYR A 392 -17.75 -11.35 2.01
C TYR A 392 -16.27 -11.17 2.29
N THR A 393 -15.84 -9.91 2.20
CA THR A 393 -14.53 -9.44 2.61
C THR A 393 -14.72 -8.29 3.57
N TYR A 394 -14.29 -8.47 4.81
CA TYR A 394 -14.14 -7.38 5.75
C TYR A 394 -12.69 -6.89 5.72
N SER A 395 -12.50 -5.59 5.59
CA SER A 395 -11.19 -4.95 5.60
C SER A 395 -11.18 -3.79 6.61
N LEU A 396 -10.15 -3.76 7.46
CA LEU A 396 -9.85 -2.66 8.36
C LEU A 396 -8.45 -2.15 8.02
N ASP A 397 -8.33 -0.88 7.64
CA ASP A 397 -7.05 -0.28 7.25
C ASP A 397 -6.87 1.10 7.89
N THR A 398 -6.04 1.17 8.93
CA THR A 398 -5.79 2.42 9.68
C THR A 398 -5.00 3.45 8.88
N ARG A 399 -4.48 3.09 7.70
CA ARG A 399 -3.80 4.04 6.81
C ARG A 399 -4.79 4.99 6.13
N ARG A 400 -6.08 4.63 6.05
CA ARG A 400 -7.12 5.42 5.38
C ARG A 400 -7.47 6.71 6.12
N SER A 401 -7.56 6.62 7.45
CA SER A 401 -7.80 7.79 8.31
C SER A 401 -6.55 8.61 8.60
N GLY A 402 -5.34 8.06 8.38
CA GLY A 402 -4.08 8.77 8.56
C GLY A 402 -3.71 9.07 10.01
N PHE A 403 -4.32 8.37 11.00
CA PHE A 403 -4.14 8.68 12.43
C PHE A 403 -2.69 8.53 12.96
N ASN A 404 -1.81 7.80 12.28
CA ASN A 404 -0.38 7.70 12.58
C ASN A 404 0.45 7.25 11.36
N PRO A 405 1.36 8.06 10.81
CA PRO A 405 2.20 7.66 9.67
C PRO A 405 3.31 6.66 10.03
N ALA A 406 3.62 6.50 11.32
CA ALA A 406 4.69 5.63 11.80
C ALA A 406 4.21 4.20 12.09
N THR A 407 2.91 3.97 12.30
CA THR A 407 2.35 2.64 12.58
C THR A 407 1.09 2.41 11.76
N ALA A 408 1.04 1.27 11.07
CA ALA A 408 -0.11 0.87 10.24
C ALA A 408 -0.59 -0.52 10.65
N LEU A 409 -1.91 -0.67 10.72
CA LEU A 409 -2.58 -1.95 10.94
C LEU A 409 -3.54 -2.20 9.78
N VAL A 410 -3.40 -3.37 9.15
CA VAL A 410 -4.31 -3.86 8.12
C VAL A 410 -4.82 -5.23 8.52
N LEU A 411 -6.13 -5.37 8.63
CA LEU A 411 -6.81 -6.65 8.82
C LEU A 411 -7.70 -6.91 7.61
N GLN A 412 -7.64 -8.12 7.06
CA GLN A 412 -8.53 -8.59 6.02
C GLN A 412 -9.04 -9.98 6.39
N VAL A 413 -10.36 -10.15 6.35
CA VAL A 413 -11.02 -11.45 6.54
C VAL A 413 -11.89 -11.68 5.33
N ASN A 414 -11.68 -12.79 4.63
CA ASN A 414 -12.52 -13.23 3.53
C ASN A 414 -13.19 -14.54 3.90
N GLN A 415 -14.48 -14.65 3.63
CA GLN A 415 -15.21 -15.90 3.79
C GLN A 415 -16.11 -16.13 2.58
N ASP A 416 -16.03 -17.32 2.00
CA ASP A 416 -16.80 -17.77 0.85
C ASP A 416 -17.61 -19.00 1.21
N PHE A 417 -18.88 -18.97 0.83
CA PHE A 417 -19.83 -20.07 0.98
C PHE A 417 -20.24 -20.51 -0.42
N SER A 418 -19.76 -21.67 -0.86
CA SER A 418 -20.16 -22.30 -2.11
C SER A 418 -21.27 -23.34 -1.86
N GLY A 419 -22.12 -23.59 -2.85
CA GLY A 419 -23.20 -24.57 -2.77
C GLY A 419 -24.54 -24.12 -3.38
N ILE A 420 -24.60 -22.92 -3.97
CA ILE A 420 -25.82 -22.37 -4.55
C ILE A 420 -25.93 -22.82 -6.01
N GLY A 421 -26.51 -23.99 -6.26
CA GLY A 421 -26.68 -24.52 -7.62
C GLY A 421 -25.36 -24.90 -8.30
N GLY A 422 -24.33 -25.22 -7.51
CA GLY A 422 -23.05 -25.77 -7.98
C GLY A 422 -22.88 -27.24 -7.57
N ASP A 423 -21.83 -27.86 -8.09
CA ASP A 423 -21.51 -29.28 -7.86
C ASP A 423 -20.94 -29.51 -6.46
N THR A 424 -20.22 -28.53 -5.94
CA THR A 424 -19.57 -28.56 -4.63
C THR A 424 -20.25 -27.66 -3.60
N THR A 425 -20.13 -28.02 -2.32
CA THR A 425 -20.53 -27.18 -1.20
C THR A 425 -19.38 -27.11 -0.21
N SER A 426 -18.85 -25.90 -0.05
CA SER A 426 -17.67 -25.65 0.76
C SER A 426 -17.73 -24.29 1.45
N ILE A 427 -16.98 -24.18 2.54
CA ILE A 427 -16.71 -22.92 3.22
C ILE A 427 -15.21 -22.70 3.16
N SER A 428 -14.80 -21.59 2.53
CA SER A 428 -13.41 -21.13 2.54
C SER A 428 -13.32 -19.89 3.41
N THR A 429 -12.39 -19.87 4.35
CA THR A 429 -12.11 -18.70 5.19
C THR A 429 -10.63 -18.39 5.11
N THR A 430 -10.28 -17.13 4.84
CA THR A 430 -8.91 -16.63 4.92
C THR A 430 -8.85 -15.38 5.79
N ALA A 431 -7.79 -15.25 6.57
CA ALA A 431 -7.56 -14.10 7.41
C ALA A 431 -6.10 -13.64 7.27
N LYS A 432 -5.91 -12.33 7.18
CA LYS A 432 -4.61 -11.68 7.07
C LYS A 432 -4.54 -10.46 7.99
N LEU A 433 -3.50 -10.41 8.81
CA LEU A 433 -3.20 -9.30 9.71
C LEU A 433 -1.79 -8.80 9.43
N VAL A 434 -1.65 -7.54 9.08
CA VAL A 434 -0.36 -6.87 8.88
C VAL A 434 -0.22 -5.75 9.90
N GLY A 435 0.80 -5.86 10.75
CA GLY A 435 1.26 -4.78 11.61
C GLY A 435 2.59 -4.23 11.10
N GLN A 436 2.69 -2.92 10.94
CA GLN A 436 3.92 -2.25 10.53
C GLN A 436 4.23 -1.11 11.49
N THR A 437 5.50 -0.94 11.86
CA THR A 437 5.97 0.20 12.64
C THR A 437 7.37 0.64 12.22
N LYS A 438 7.67 1.93 12.37
CA LYS A 438 9.00 2.49 12.13
C LYS A 438 9.77 2.62 13.44
N VAL A 439 11.01 2.16 13.46
CA VAL A 439 11.92 2.20 14.62
C VAL A 439 13.24 2.87 14.26
N LEU A 440 14.11 3.07 15.26
CA LEU A 440 15.43 3.69 15.08
C LEU A 440 15.38 5.03 14.34
N LYS A 441 14.55 5.97 14.83
CA LYS A 441 14.33 7.30 14.23
C LYS A 441 13.86 7.23 12.76
N ASP A 442 12.96 6.30 12.45
CA ASP A 442 12.42 6.03 11.11
C ASP A 442 13.46 5.58 10.09
N ALA A 443 14.54 4.94 10.57
CA ALA A 443 15.53 4.34 9.68
C ALA A 443 15.15 2.90 9.33
N VAL A 444 14.49 2.18 10.24
CA VAL A 444 14.15 0.76 10.05
C VAL A 444 12.64 0.59 10.12
N THR A 445 12.07 -0.16 9.18
CA THR A 445 10.65 -0.51 9.18
C THR A 445 10.50 -1.97 9.59
N LEU A 446 9.79 -2.21 10.68
CA LEU A 446 9.43 -3.55 11.12
C LEU A 446 8.04 -3.88 10.60
N ARG A 447 7.88 -5.07 10.03
CA ARG A 447 6.59 -5.58 9.53
C ARG A 447 6.39 -7.01 10.03
N ALA A 448 5.24 -7.26 10.62
CA ALA A 448 4.76 -8.59 10.98
C ALA A 448 3.49 -8.87 10.17
N THR A 449 3.44 -10.01 9.49
CA THR A 449 2.26 -10.48 8.76
C THR A 449 1.86 -11.85 9.26
N LEU A 450 0.65 -11.97 9.78
CA LEU A 450 0.01 -13.24 10.11
C LEU A 450 -1.05 -13.52 9.06
N GLU A 451 -1.04 -14.71 8.49
CA GLU A 451 -1.99 -15.12 7.47
C GLU A 451 -2.37 -16.59 7.66
N GLY A 452 -3.61 -16.94 7.37
CA GLY A 452 -4.03 -18.34 7.38
C GLY A 452 -5.36 -18.54 6.68
N GLY A 453 -5.64 -19.80 6.35
CA GLY A 453 -6.88 -20.17 5.68
C GLY A 453 -7.29 -21.60 5.97
N VAL A 454 -8.59 -21.82 5.88
CA VAL A 454 -9.24 -23.12 6.09
C VAL A 454 -10.32 -23.29 5.04
N LEU A 455 -10.31 -24.45 4.38
CA LEU A 455 -11.26 -24.87 3.37
C LEU A 455 -11.92 -26.16 3.85
N ASN A 456 -13.24 -26.14 4.00
CA ASN A 456 -14.01 -27.30 4.42
C ASN A 456 -15.09 -27.61 3.39
N TYR A 457 -15.17 -28.86 2.94
CA TYR A 457 -16.24 -29.35 2.07
C TYR A 457 -17.28 -30.12 2.87
N SER A 458 -18.56 -29.87 2.59
CA SER A 458 -19.68 -30.67 3.10
C SER A 458 -20.34 -31.52 2.01
N LYS A 459 -20.15 -31.15 0.73
CA LYS A 459 -20.55 -31.92 -0.45
C LYS A 459 -19.45 -31.82 -1.52
N GLY A 460 -19.08 -32.96 -2.09
CA GLY A 460 -17.89 -33.07 -2.93
C GLY A 460 -16.62 -33.22 -2.09
N GLN A 461 -15.47 -33.16 -2.74
CA GLN A 461 -14.15 -33.21 -2.09
C GLN A 461 -13.30 -32.04 -2.58
N SER A 462 -12.31 -31.65 -1.76
CA SER A 462 -11.33 -30.66 -2.19
C SER A 462 -10.53 -31.23 -3.36
N ARG A 463 -10.30 -30.43 -4.40
CA ARG A 463 -9.41 -30.76 -5.52
C ARG A 463 -8.11 -29.97 -5.40
N VAL A 464 -7.07 -30.42 -6.09
CA VAL A 464 -5.73 -29.79 -6.11
C VAL A 464 -5.76 -28.30 -6.50
N ILE A 465 -6.74 -27.90 -7.30
CA ILE A 465 -6.96 -26.50 -7.73
C ILE A 465 -7.77 -25.65 -6.74
N ASP A 466 -8.49 -26.29 -5.83
CA ASP A 466 -9.33 -25.63 -4.82
C ASP A 466 -8.55 -25.43 -3.51
N ARG A 467 -7.62 -26.36 -3.22
CA ARG A 467 -6.75 -26.34 -2.03
C ARG A 467 -5.80 -25.15 -2.06
N PHE A 468 -5.41 -24.70 -0.87
CA PHE A 468 -4.41 -23.64 -0.74
C PHE A 468 -3.04 -24.13 -1.19
N ARG A 469 -2.29 -23.21 -1.80
CA ARG A 469 -0.87 -23.36 -2.11
C ARG A 469 -0.10 -22.24 -1.44
N MET A 470 1.05 -22.57 -0.86
CA MET A 470 1.95 -21.57 -0.30
C MET A 470 3.00 -21.20 -1.35
N GLY A 471 2.75 -20.12 -2.08
CA GLY A 471 3.77 -19.50 -2.94
C GLY A 471 4.72 -18.61 -2.13
N SER A 472 5.73 -18.06 -2.81
CA SER A 472 6.71 -17.14 -2.20
C SER A 472 6.10 -15.90 -1.55
N GLN A 473 4.90 -15.49 -1.97
CA GLN A 473 4.15 -14.41 -1.33
C GLN A 473 3.63 -14.76 0.07
N VAL A 474 3.53 -16.03 0.44
CA VAL A 474 3.09 -16.49 1.76
C VAL A 474 4.27 -17.06 2.55
N MET A 475 5.13 -17.83 1.89
CA MET A 475 6.33 -18.40 2.47
C MET A 475 7.44 -18.47 1.43
N ARG A 476 8.52 -17.73 1.67
CA ARG A 476 9.71 -17.73 0.80
C ARG A 476 10.58 -18.96 1.07
N GLY A 477 11.51 -19.23 0.16
CA GLY A 477 12.56 -20.24 0.32
C GLY A 477 12.19 -21.64 -0.13
N PHE A 478 11.01 -21.81 -0.72
CA PHE A 478 10.57 -23.04 -1.34
C PHE A 478 10.03 -22.74 -2.74
N GLU A 479 10.16 -23.70 -3.65
CA GLU A 479 9.58 -23.62 -4.98
C GLU A 479 8.04 -23.58 -4.89
N PRO A 480 7.33 -23.04 -5.90
CA PRO A 480 5.87 -23.15 -5.96
C PRO A 480 5.42 -24.62 -5.91
N GLY A 481 4.62 -24.98 -4.89
CA GLY A 481 4.25 -26.39 -4.64
C GLY A 481 5.33 -27.22 -3.93
N GLY A 482 6.42 -26.60 -3.49
CA GLY A 482 7.53 -27.27 -2.81
C GLY A 482 7.28 -27.65 -1.36
N ILE A 483 6.14 -27.28 -0.76
CA ILE A 483 5.77 -27.63 0.62
C ILE A 483 4.30 -28.07 0.72
N GLY A 484 4.01 -28.88 1.75
CA GLY A 484 2.66 -29.33 2.10
C GLY A 484 2.38 -30.77 1.65
N PRO A 485 1.10 -31.19 1.70
CA PRO A 485 0.71 -32.54 1.31
C PRO A 485 1.14 -32.89 -0.12
N ARG A 486 1.69 -34.09 -0.28
CA ARG A 486 2.18 -34.57 -1.57
C ARG A 486 2.00 -36.07 -1.71
N GLU A 487 1.80 -36.52 -2.93
CA GLU A 487 1.86 -37.93 -3.30
C GLU A 487 3.29 -38.26 -3.74
N TYR A 488 3.88 -39.30 -3.17
CA TYR A 488 5.24 -39.69 -3.49
C TYR A 488 5.37 -41.20 -3.60
N ASP A 489 5.55 -41.68 -4.83
CA ASP A 489 5.80 -43.08 -5.11
C ASP A 489 7.04 -43.23 -6.00
N THR A 490 8.10 -43.79 -5.43
CA THR A 490 9.34 -44.10 -6.15
C THR A 490 9.19 -45.17 -7.23
N ALA A 491 8.23 -46.09 -7.09
CA ALA A 491 8.04 -47.19 -8.04
C ALA A 491 7.46 -46.68 -9.37
N ASN A 492 6.54 -45.72 -9.30
CA ASN A 492 5.89 -45.12 -10.47
C ASN A 492 6.44 -43.73 -10.84
N SER A 493 7.53 -43.28 -10.19
CA SER A 493 8.14 -41.96 -10.40
C SER A 493 7.18 -40.78 -10.17
N VAL A 494 6.31 -40.89 -9.17
CA VAL A 494 5.32 -39.88 -8.79
C VAL A 494 5.89 -38.96 -7.71
N ASP A 495 5.79 -37.65 -7.94
CA ASP A 495 6.19 -36.57 -7.03
C ASP A 495 5.25 -35.39 -7.22
N ASP A 496 4.06 -35.47 -6.62
CA ASP A 496 2.95 -34.56 -6.91
C ASP A 496 2.55 -33.71 -5.70
N ALA A 497 2.63 -32.40 -5.86
CA ALA A 497 2.19 -31.43 -4.87
C ALA A 497 0.68 -31.25 -4.91
N LEU A 498 0.00 -31.64 -3.82
CA LEU A 498 -1.47 -31.70 -3.77
C LEU A 498 -2.10 -30.43 -3.18
N GLY A 499 -1.31 -29.59 -2.52
CA GLY A 499 -1.83 -28.46 -1.73
C GLY A 499 -2.52 -28.91 -0.44
N GLY A 500 -2.95 -27.95 0.38
CA GLY A 500 -3.60 -28.21 1.67
C GLY A 500 -4.94 -27.51 1.81
N GLU A 501 -5.87 -28.14 2.51
CA GLU A 501 -7.14 -27.54 2.92
C GLU A 501 -6.93 -26.46 3.99
N GLN A 502 -5.80 -26.48 4.70
CA GLN A 502 -5.48 -25.55 5.76
C GLN A 502 -4.05 -25.02 5.61
N TYR A 503 -3.87 -23.73 5.87
CA TYR A 503 -2.54 -23.13 5.96
C TYR A 503 -2.47 -22.08 7.05
N SER A 504 -1.25 -21.86 7.54
CA SER A 504 -0.93 -20.73 8.41
C SER A 504 0.49 -20.27 8.14
N ALA A 505 0.72 -18.97 8.22
CA ALA A 505 2.02 -18.36 8.04
C ALA A 505 2.18 -17.14 8.96
N ALA A 506 3.36 -17.00 9.53
CA ALA A 506 3.84 -15.83 10.25
C ALA A 506 5.14 -15.36 9.61
N ARG A 507 5.16 -14.11 9.17
CA ARG A 507 6.30 -13.49 8.50
C ARG A 507 6.74 -12.25 9.25
N PHE A 508 8.02 -12.19 9.58
CA PHE A 508 8.63 -11.07 10.25
C PHE A 508 9.70 -10.48 9.34
N GLU A 509 9.61 -9.19 9.06
CA GLU A 509 10.54 -8.48 8.19
C GLU A 509 11.05 -7.22 8.86
N ALA A 510 12.33 -6.91 8.64
CA ALA A 510 12.94 -5.65 9.02
C ALA A 510 13.64 -5.05 7.80
N ASP A 511 13.07 -3.97 7.27
CA ASP A 511 13.61 -3.23 6.13
C ASP A 511 14.52 -2.10 6.65
N PHE A 512 15.75 -2.00 6.13
CA PHE A 512 16.77 -1.05 6.58
C PHE A 512 17.59 -0.49 5.41
N PRO A 513 18.16 0.71 5.53
CA PRO A 513 19.03 1.29 4.51
C PRO A 513 20.39 0.57 4.47
N LEU A 514 20.88 0.23 3.28
CA LEU A 514 22.12 -0.55 3.09
C LEU A 514 23.41 0.20 3.31
N GLY A 515 23.35 1.46 3.70
CA GLY A 515 24.59 2.21 3.75
C GLY A 515 25.08 2.64 2.35
N ILE A 516 24.19 2.76 1.36
CA ILE A 516 24.42 3.47 0.08
C ILE A 516 23.48 4.68 -0.06
N PRO A 517 23.80 5.66 -0.92
CA PRO A 517 22.88 6.75 -1.28
C PRO A 517 21.51 6.22 -1.71
N GLU A 518 20.43 6.82 -1.21
CA GLU A 518 19.05 6.40 -1.54
C GLU A 518 18.66 6.70 -3.00
N GLU A 519 19.44 7.51 -3.72
CA GLU A 519 19.24 7.76 -5.16
C GLU A 519 19.30 6.47 -5.99
N PHE A 520 20.05 5.48 -5.52
CA PHE A 520 20.08 4.16 -6.15
C PHE A 520 18.80 3.35 -5.94
N GLY A 521 17.87 3.81 -5.08
CA GLY A 521 16.64 3.10 -4.77
C GLY A 521 16.85 1.78 -4.04
N LEU A 522 18.05 1.53 -3.52
CA LEU A 522 18.43 0.26 -2.91
C LEU A 522 18.28 0.28 -1.38
N SER A 523 17.60 -0.73 -0.85
CA SER A 523 17.48 -1.00 0.57
C SER A 523 17.62 -2.49 0.86
N GLY A 524 17.91 -2.81 2.12
CA GLY A 524 18.09 -4.17 2.60
C GLY A 524 16.88 -4.59 3.41
N SER A 525 16.62 -5.88 3.45
CA SER A 525 15.62 -6.48 4.32
C SER A 525 16.20 -7.75 4.92
N ILE A 526 15.88 -8.03 6.17
CA ILE A 526 16.06 -9.36 6.75
C ILE A 526 14.69 -9.88 7.13
N PHE A 527 14.49 -11.18 6.97
CA PHE A 527 13.20 -11.78 7.22
C PHE A 527 13.30 -13.17 7.84
N TYR A 528 12.25 -13.52 8.56
CA TYR A 528 12.04 -14.83 9.16
C TYR A 528 10.59 -15.24 8.94
N ASP A 529 10.40 -16.35 8.23
CA ASP A 529 9.11 -16.89 7.84
C ASP A 529 8.89 -18.25 8.50
N VAL A 530 7.71 -18.43 9.09
CA VAL A 530 7.27 -19.69 9.66
C VAL A 530 5.91 -20.00 9.07
N GLY A 531 5.72 -21.23 8.62
CA GLY A 531 4.44 -21.60 8.02
C GLY A 531 4.24 -23.10 7.93
N SER A 532 2.99 -23.48 7.71
CA SER A 532 2.57 -24.86 7.49
C SER A 532 1.43 -24.87 6.50
N LEU A 533 1.42 -25.89 5.64
CA LEU A 533 0.32 -26.24 4.72
C LEU A 533 -0.02 -27.71 5.00
N TRP A 534 -1.28 -28.02 5.24
CA TRP A 534 -1.71 -29.36 5.63
C TRP A 534 -3.20 -29.59 5.34
N GLY A 535 -3.68 -30.79 5.67
CA GLY A 535 -5.07 -31.17 5.56
C GLY A 535 -5.41 -31.63 4.15
N ILE A 536 -5.64 -32.93 4.02
CA ILE A 536 -6.20 -33.55 2.82
C ILE A 536 -6.96 -34.80 3.22
N THR A 537 -8.17 -34.94 2.70
CA THR A 537 -9.04 -36.08 3.00
C THR A 537 -8.90 -37.15 1.91
N SER A 538 -7.74 -37.81 1.83
CA SER A 538 -7.49 -38.93 0.91
C SER A 538 -6.93 -40.16 1.64
N SER A 539 -7.47 -41.33 1.29
CA SER A 539 -7.06 -42.64 1.82
C SER A 539 -5.83 -43.23 1.13
N ASP A 540 -5.22 -42.49 0.21
CA ASP A 540 -4.02 -42.91 -0.51
C ASP A 540 -2.86 -43.21 0.47
N PRO A 541 -2.22 -44.39 0.37
CA PRO A 541 -1.12 -44.82 1.23
C PRO A 541 0.20 -44.08 0.96
N ASP A 542 0.41 -43.56 -0.25
CA ASP A 542 1.66 -42.91 -0.70
C ASP A 542 1.66 -41.40 -0.45
N LEU A 543 0.66 -40.94 0.32
CA LEU A 543 0.45 -39.53 0.61
C LEU A 543 1.17 -39.11 1.90
N LEU A 544 2.09 -38.17 1.73
CA LEU A 544 2.94 -37.62 2.79
C LEU A 544 2.43 -36.26 3.27
N TYR A 545 2.86 -35.85 4.46
CA TYR A 545 2.63 -34.52 5.05
C TYR A 545 1.15 -34.11 5.20
N LYS A 546 0.27 -35.07 5.53
CA LYS A 546 -1.16 -34.83 5.82
C LYS A 546 -1.37 -33.89 7.01
N ASP A 547 -0.52 -34.03 8.03
CA ASP A 547 -0.58 -33.28 9.28
C ASP A 547 0.23 -31.98 9.26
N SER A 548 -0.14 -31.06 10.15
CA SER A 548 0.57 -29.79 10.31
C SER A 548 2.02 -30.01 10.69
N SER A 549 2.91 -29.53 9.83
CA SER A 549 4.36 -29.63 9.97
C SER A 549 4.97 -28.27 9.63
N MET A 550 5.43 -27.57 10.67
CA MET A 550 5.96 -26.21 10.54
C MET A 550 7.31 -26.20 9.82
N ARG A 551 7.38 -25.46 8.72
CA ARG A 551 8.62 -25.06 8.04
C ARG A 551 9.09 -23.72 8.60
N GLN A 552 10.39 -23.49 8.55
CA GLN A 552 11.01 -22.23 8.99
C GLN A 552 12.07 -21.82 7.99
N VAL A 553 12.06 -20.55 7.60
CA VAL A 553 13.00 -19.97 6.64
C VAL A 553 13.52 -18.66 7.21
N VAL A 554 14.83 -18.44 7.07
CA VAL A 554 15.45 -17.15 7.33
C VAL A 554 16.08 -16.65 6.05
N GLY A 555 16.13 -15.33 5.86
CA GLY A 555 16.77 -14.78 4.69
C GLY A 555 17.08 -13.30 4.78
N ALA A 556 17.74 -12.83 3.74
CA ALA A 556 18.00 -11.43 3.48
C ALA A 556 17.46 -11.09 2.09
N ALA A 557 16.99 -9.86 1.89
CA ALA A 557 16.59 -9.38 0.58
C ALA A 557 17.24 -8.04 0.25
N ILE A 558 17.47 -7.83 -1.04
CA ILE A 558 17.79 -6.53 -1.62
C ILE A 558 16.53 -6.03 -2.31
N LEU A 559 16.08 -4.84 -1.91
CA LEU A 559 14.92 -4.15 -2.46
C LEU A 559 15.45 -3.01 -3.33
N TRP A 560 15.10 -3.00 -4.62
CA TRP A 560 15.56 -1.99 -5.57
C TRP A 560 14.38 -1.29 -6.24
N ALA A 561 14.14 -0.04 -5.88
CA ALA A 561 13.17 0.81 -6.57
C ALA A 561 13.75 1.26 -7.93
N THR A 562 13.31 0.63 -9.01
CA THR A 562 13.71 0.99 -10.38
C THR A 562 12.62 1.81 -11.08
N PRO A 563 12.93 2.53 -12.18
CA PRO A 563 11.93 3.24 -12.98
C PRO A 563 10.82 2.35 -13.54
N ILE A 564 11.10 1.06 -13.75
CA ILE A 564 10.15 0.07 -14.27
C ILE A 564 9.37 -0.66 -13.17
N GLY A 565 9.65 -0.37 -11.89
CA GLY A 565 8.99 -0.95 -10.72
C GLY A 565 9.96 -1.43 -9.64
N PRO A 566 9.50 -1.67 -8.41
CA PRO A 566 10.34 -2.20 -7.35
C PRO A 566 10.69 -3.68 -7.60
N LEU A 567 11.99 -3.96 -7.64
CA LEU A 567 12.57 -5.30 -7.70
C LEU A 567 12.89 -5.81 -6.30
N ARG A 568 12.70 -7.10 -6.06
CA ARG A 568 13.07 -7.77 -4.82
C ARG A 568 13.91 -9.01 -5.15
N PHE A 569 15.09 -9.09 -4.56
CA PHE A 569 15.99 -10.25 -4.63
C PHE A 569 16.02 -10.89 -3.25
N ASN A 570 15.43 -12.07 -3.11
CA ASN A 570 15.42 -12.81 -1.84
C ASN A 570 16.53 -13.87 -1.87
N PHE A 571 17.35 -13.87 -0.82
CA PHE A 571 18.32 -14.92 -0.50
C PHE A 571 17.82 -15.61 0.75
N THR A 572 17.48 -16.88 0.64
CA THR A 572 16.79 -17.63 1.68
C THR A 572 17.60 -18.85 2.09
N ARG A 573 17.29 -19.37 3.28
CA ARG A 573 17.77 -20.67 3.75
C ARG A 573 16.69 -21.29 4.61
N ALA A 574 16.27 -22.50 4.29
CA ALA A 574 15.36 -23.24 5.17
C ALA A 574 16.11 -23.73 6.40
N LEU A 575 15.58 -23.40 7.58
CA LEU A 575 16.06 -23.84 8.88
C LEU A 575 15.40 -25.16 9.29
N LYS A 576 14.12 -25.31 8.93
CA LYS A 576 13.33 -26.52 9.16
C LYS A 576 12.53 -26.82 7.91
N LYS A 577 12.73 -28.02 7.37
CA LYS A 577 12.06 -28.60 6.21
C LYS A 577 11.79 -30.08 6.45
N GLU A 578 10.85 -30.63 5.70
CA GLU A 578 10.64 -32.07 5.58
C GLU A 578 11.49 -32.67 4.45
N GLN A 579 11.61 -34.00 4.44
CA GLN A 579 12.52 -34.75 3.56
C GLN A 579 12.36 -34.43 2.06
N TYR A 580 11.13 -34.23 1.58
CA TYR A 580 10.84 -34.00 0.17
C TYR A 580 10.33 -32.59 -0.12
N ASP A 581 10.57 -31.64 0.78
CA ASP A 581 10.33 -30.23 0.46
C ASP A 581 11.34 -29.75 -0.59
N LYS A 582 10.87 -28.97 -1.58
CA LYS A 582 11.71 -28.40 -2.65
C LYS A 582 12.13 -26.98 -2.28
N GLU A 583 13.39 -26.82 -1.88
CA GLU A 583 13.97 -25.52 -1.49
C GLU A 583 14.24 -24.62 -2.71
N GLN A 584 14.13 -23.32 -2.49
CA GLN A 584 14.49 -22.29 -3.46
C GLN A 584 15.34 -21.21 -2.78
N ASP A 585 16.67 -21.37 -2.81
CA ASP A 585 17.61 -20.48 -2.09
C ASP A 585 17.63 -19.04 -2.63
N PHE A 586 17.30 -18.84 -3.91
CA PHE A 586 17.27 -17.54 -4.55
C PHE A 586 15.96 -17.31 -5.31
N GLU A 587 15.36 -16.15 -5.09
CA GLU A 587 14.16 -15.72 -5.79
C GLU A 587 14.29 -14.26 -6.22
N PHE A 588 13.85 -13.98 -7.45
CA PHE A 588 13.69 -12.64 -7.97
C PHE A 588 12.21 -12.37 -8.23
N THR A 589 11.70 -11.25 -7.71
CA THR A 589 10.33 -10.82 -7.92
C THR A 589 10.29 -9.37 -8.40
N LEU A 590 9.64 -9.12 -9.53
CA LEU A 590 9.18 -7.78 -9.89
C LEU A 590 7.89 -7.51 -9.10
N SER A 591 7.98 -6.68 -8.07
CA SER A 591 6.81 -6.26 -7.31
C SER A 591 6.07 -5.21 -8.14
N THR A 592 4.93 -5.54 -8.73
CA THR A 592 4.02 -4.52 -9.24
C THR A 592 3.33 -3.87 -8.03
N GLN A 593 3.77 -2.67 -7.64
CA GLN A 593 3.02 -1.87 -6.68
C GLN A 593 1.73 -1.39 -7.36
N PHE A 594 0.60 -1.94 -6.96
CA PHE A 594 -0.73 -1.40 -7.24
C PHE A 594 -1.30 -0.71 -6.00
#